data_AF-A0A4Q0XYT8-F1
#
_entry.id   AF-A0A4Q0XYT8-F1
#
_cell.length_a   1.000
_cell.length_b   1.000
_cell.length_c   1.000
_cell.angle_alpha   90.00
_cell.angle_beta   90.00
_cell.angle_gamma   90.00
#
_symmetry.space_group_name_H-M   'P 1'
#
loop_
_entity.id
_entity.type
_entity.pdbx_description
1 polymer ?
#
loop_
_entity_poly.entity_id
_entity_poly.type
_entity_poly.pdbx_seq_one_letter_code
_entity_poly.pdbx_strand_id
1 'polypeptide(L)'
;MQIIKTLSILILTATVLLASAKDDIFFVEGANNIQKQTLEDEFLNPKSKAYTLSIATLNLDSTNPYEYFKKNNLKNVLAYKYGKNRKYAKVLFGVFKSQEEAKASINKLPSNIKRNSPYVSKISRQQNFFNKSLKDAQTKSENSNLKKLDELIYISNTKDAKDLKSEFFNENSKYFSLSIATVNLKSNTIKNFFKKNGIEDKGLAHIYGKNRDKARIIYGLYKTRKEATEAIKSLNKALRANKPFAMKMAKFQSFYKKSLPKDLEKEKEKKVIQKKESKKPIEIKHQIGMQMLIEDKNEEEQPEKEDKNLQAKSSIYKDLYFFETKKNKHSIKKEFLNDKTTFYTIDFGELDLSEVSIKDFLNKNGLKNNVLAYKYGNKNEYARVLYGAYETREASNDAIEKLNFPDRGLRVISIKNHQILYKIQHNQPIGDKVEMKKSAKDLEEQIFYTQNGKKNILKKEFFDKKTDKYTITLVTLPKKDIELDQFLATNGLDNNTLVYAIGSDNGFYRFLYGVYDNFTKAKDNLKTLNTNLKKNRPYVSKIKTNQEKFESYNDRKIEDYINNASEIKFK
;
A
#
# COMPACT_ATOMS: atom_id res chain seq x y z
N MET A 1 -18.94 18.55 29.32
CA MET A 1 -18.55 17.39 28.48
C MET A 1 -18.86 17.56 26.98
N GLN A 2 -19.95 18.23 26.58
CA GLN A 2 -20.27 18.46 25.16
C GLN A 2 -19.28 19.38 24.43
N ILE A 3 -18.85 20.49 25.04
CA ILE A 3 -17.90 21.45 24.43
C ILE A 3 -16.54 20.77 24.14
N ILE A 4 -16.06 19.92 25.06
CA ILE A 4 -14.80 19.16 24.89
C ILE A 4 -14.92 18.19 23.71
N LYS A 5 -16.06 17.48 23.56
CA LYS A 5 -16.28 16.59 22.41
C LYS A 5 -16.32 17.36 21.08
N THR A 6 -16.98 18.52 21.03
CA THR A 6 -17.03 19.33 19.80
C THR A 6 -15.65 19.89 19.44
N LEU A 7 -14.86 20.31 20.43
CA LEU A 7 -13.50 20.81 20.23
C LEU A 7 -12.55 19.69 19.78
N SER A 8 -12.64 18.49 20.38
CA SER A 8 -11.86 17.32 19.96
C SER A 8 -12.19 16.87 18.54
N ILE A 9 -13.46 16.93 18.13
CA ILE A 9 -13.90 16.60 16.75
C ILE A 9 -13.36 17.64 15.74
N LEU A 10 -13.37 18.92 16.10
CA LEU A 10 -12.80 19.98 15.26
C LEU A 10 -11.26 19.85 15.11
N ILE A 11 -10.57 19.49 16.20
CA ILE A 11 -9.12 19.25 16.20
C ILE A 11 -8.77 18.00 15.39
N LEU A 12 -9.54 16.92 15.52
CA LEU A 12 -9.31 15.66 14.80
C LEU A 12 -9.59 15.79 13.29
N THR A 13 -10.65 16.52 12.91
CA THR A 13 -10.93 16.80 11.49
C THR A 13 -9.90 17.74 10.87
N ALA A 14 -9.42 18.74 11.61
CA ALA A 14 -8.33 19.62 11.16
C ALA A 14 -7.01 18.85 10.97
N THR A 15 -6.66 17.94 11.89
CA THR A 15 -5.43 17.14 11.81
C THR A 15 -5.45 16.11 10.69
N VAL A 16 -6.58 15.44 10.42
CA VAL A 16 -6.70 14.52 9.27
C VAL A 16 -6.63 15.27 7.93
N LEU A 17 -7.19 16.49 7.85
CA LEU A 17 -7.04 17.35 6.67
C LEU A 17 -5.59 17.79 6.46
N LEU A 18 -4.88 18.13 7.53
CA LEU A 18 -3.46 18.51 7.50
C LEU A 18 -2.57 17.35 7.03
N ALA A 19 -2.84 16.11 7.46
CA ALA A 19 -2.06 14.94 7.03
C ALA A 19 -2.23 14.62 5.54
N SER A 20 -3.46 14.63 5.01
CA SER A 20 -3.72 14.43 3.57
C SER A 20 -3.25 15.61 2.70
N ALA A 21 -3.11 16.80 3.27
CA ALA A 21 -2.61 17.98 2.58
C ALA A 21 -1.08 17.95 2.37
N LYS A 22 -0.32 17.26 3.23
CA LYS A 22 1.14 17.19 3.13
C LYS A 22 1.62 16.47 1.87
N ASP A 23 0.93 15.42 1.42
CA ASP A 23 1.27 14.69 0.18
C ASP A 23 1.12 15.52 -1.11
N ASP A 24 0.45 16.66 -1.00
CA ASP A 24 0.21 17.59 -2.09
C ASP A 24 1.05 18.87 -2.00
N ILE A 25 1.98 18.92 -1.05
CA ILE A 25 2.91 20.02 -0.85
C ILE A 25 4.32 19.49 -1.05
N PHE A 26 5.10 20.19 -1.86
CA PHE A 26 6.52 19.95 -2.10
C PHE A 26 7.27 21.15 -1.54
N PHE A 27 8.33 20.97 -0.78
CA PHE A 27 9.09 22.08 -0.23
C PHE A 27 10.59 21.80 -0.19
N VAL A 28 11.39 22.86 -0.20
CA VAL A 28 12.85 22.83 0.02
C VAL A 28 13.23 23.99 0.93
N GLU A 29 13.80 23.65 2.09
CA GLU A 29 14.30 24.63 3.06
C GLU A 29 15.58 25.33 2.59
N GLY A 30 15.81 26.54 3.10
CA GLY A 30 17.05 27.28 2.85
C GLY A 30 18.14 26.93 3.85
N ALA A 31 19.37 26.72 3.38
CA ALA A 31 20.53 26.30 4.18
C ALA A 31 20.99 27.29 5.28
N ASN A 32 20.38 28.48 5.40
CA ASN A 32 20.75 29.48 6.40
C ASN A 32 19.60 29.64 7.41
N ASN A 33 19.64 28.84 8.48
CA ASN A 33 18.71 28.80 9.63
C ASN A 33 18.63 30.11 10.47
N ILE A 34 18.97 31.27 9.90
CA ILE A 34 18.95 32.55 10.61
C ILE A 34 17.55 33.21 10.50
N GLN A 35 16.75 32.87 9.48
CA GLN A 35 15.33 33.23 9.46
C GLN A 35 14.53 32.20 10.26
N LYS A 36 14.01 32.62 11.41
CA LYS A 36 13.27 31.79 12.39
C LYS A 36 11.93 31.22 11.86
N GLN A 37 11.55 31.46 10.60
CA GLN A 37 10.27 31.06 10.02
C GLN A 37 10.47 30.61 8.56
N THR A 38 10.12 29.36 8.25
CA THR A 38 10.17 28.83 6.88
C THR A 38 8.89 29.16 6.11
N LEU A 39 8.93 29.09 4.78
CA LEU A 39 7.73 29.20 3.94
C LEU A 39 6.73 28.07 4.21
N GLU A 40 7.20 26.87 4.58
CA GLU A 40 6.30 25.79 4.96
C GLU A 40 5.55 26.13 6.26
N ASP A 41 6.26 26.57 7.31
CA ASP A 41 5.65 26.94 8.59
C ASP A 41 4.58 28.02 8.41
N GLU A 42 4.90 29.06 7.64
CA GLU A 42 3.96 30.15 7.38
C GLU A 42 2.81 29.71 6.47
N PHE A 43 3.06 28.85 5.48
CA PHE A 43 2.02 28.31 4.62
C PHE A 43 1.08 27.35 5.35
N LEU A 44 1.56 26.62 6.36
CA LEU A 44 0.73 25.75 7.19
C LEU A 44 0.07 26.49 8.37
N ASN A 45 0.53 27.69 8.71
CA ASN A 45 -0.07 28.53 9.73
C ASN A 45 -1.31 29.28 9.19
N PRO A 46 -2.55 28.91 9.59
CA PRO A 46 -3.77 29.55 9.07
C PRO A 46 -3.93 31.02 9.49
N LYS A 47 -3.13 31.48 10.46
CA LYS A 47 -3.10 32.87 10.93
C LYS A 47 -1.97 33.69 10.30
N SER A 48 -1.26 33.14 9.31
CA SER A 48 -0.17 33.86 8.63
C SER A 48 -0.68 35.16 8.01
N LYS A 49 -0.01 36.26 8.34
CA LYS A 49 -0.21 37.58 7.73
C LYS A 49 0.86 37.90 6.69
N ALA A 50 1.82 36.99 6.49
CA ALA A 50 2.96 37.22 5.63
C ALA A 50 2.59 37.19 4.15
N TYR A 51 3.50 37.73 3.35
CA TYR A 51 3.47 37.75 1.90
C TYR A 51 4.48 36.73 1.35
N THR A 52 4.25 36.29 0.12
CA THR A 52 5.10 35.38 -0.63
C THR A 52 5.07 35.77 -2.11
N LEU A 53 5.99 35.24 -2.91
CA LEU A 53 5.97 35.40 -4.37
C LEU A 53 5.41 34.14 -5.02
N SER A 54 4.42 34.27 -5.90
CA SER A 54 4.07 33.19 -6.82
C SER A 54 4.93 33.32 -8.07
N ILE A 55 5.81 32.34 -8.28
CA ILE A 55 6.91 32.45 -9.27
C ILE A 55 6.75 31.55 -10.49
N ALA A 56 5.88 30.53 -10.41
CA ALA A 56 5.60 29.63 -11.53
C ALA A 56 4.30 28.84 -11.31
N THR A 57 3.79 28.32 -12.42
CA THR A 57 2.82 27.21 -12.45
C THR A 57 3.45 26.07 -13.23
N LEU A 58 3.53 24.89 -12.64
CA LEU A 58 4.10 23.69 -13.23
C LEU A 58 2.98 22.77 -13.71
N ASN A 59 3.20 22.11 -14.84
CA ASN A 59 2.46 20.91 -15.22
C ASN A 59 3.23 19.69 -14.69
N LEU A 60 2.62 18.94 -13.77
CA LEU A 60 3.25 17.81 -13.10
C LEU A 60 3.43 16.59 -14.01
N ASP A 61 2.71 16.53 -15.14
CA ASP A 61 2.93 15.50 -16.16
C ASP A 61 4.29 15.69 -16.87
N SER A 62 4.82 16.92 -16.90
CA SER A 62 6.05 17.28 -17.63
C SER A 62 7.19 17.79 -16.75
N THR A 63 6.93 18.16 -15.49
CA THR A 63 7.92 18.80 -14.65
C THR A 63 7.72 18.46 -13.19
N ASN A 64 8.71 17.79 -12.60
CA ASN A 64 8.75 17.54 -11.16
C ASN A 64 9.11 18.84 -10.40
N PRO A 65 8.37 19.24 -9.36
CA PRO A 65 8.68 20.44 -8.58
C PRO A 65 10.08 20.46 -7.98
N TYR A 66 10.62 19.32 -7.52
CA TYR A 66 11.98 19.25 -6.96
C TYR A 66 13.06 19.51 -8.02
N GLU A 67 12.86 18.98 -9.23
CA GLU A 67 13.75 19.27 -10.36
C GLU A 67 13.70 20.74 -10.73
N TYR A 68 12.50 21.34 -10.74
CA TYR A 68 12.34 22.77 -10.97
C TYR A 68 13.06 23.60 -9.90
N PHE A 69 12.95 23.24 -8.61
CA PHE A 69 13.67 23.93 -7.54
C PHE A 69 15.18 23.82 -7.72
N LYS A 70 15.68 22.60 -7.98
CA LYS A 70 17.11 22.32 -8.16
C LYS A 70 17.70 23.03 -9.38
N LYS A 71 17.04 22.92 -10.54
CA LYS A 71 17.49 23.54 -11.81
C LYS A 71 17.64 25.04 -11.69
N ASN A 72 16.80 25.69 -10.90
CA ASN A 72 16.80 27.13 -10.71
C ASN A 72 17.52 27.57 -9.41
N ASN A 73 18.20 26.64 -8.71
CA ASN A 73 18.89 26.86 -7.44
C ASN A 73 18.02 27.61 -6.40
N LEU A 74 16.74 27.24 -6.30
CA LEU A 74 15.80 27.90 -5.44
C LEU A 74 15.84 27.31 -4.02
N LYS A 75 15.75 28.20 -3.03
CA LYS A 75 15.71 27.89 -1.59
C LYS A 75 14.52 28.61 -0.95
N ASN A 76 14.00 28.07 0.15
CA ASN A 76 12.78 28.58 0.81
C ASN A 76 11.60 28.65 -0.17
N VAL A 77 11.39 27.54 -0.88
CA VAL A 77 10.34 27.37 -1.89
C VAL A 77 9.36 26.29 -1.50
N LEU A 78 8.12 26.48 -1.92
CA LEU A 78 7.04 25.55 -1.73
C LEU A 78 6.25 25.45 -3.03
N ALA A 79 5.83 24.25 -3.44
CA ALA A 79 4.84 24.06 -4.48
C ALA A 79 3.68 23.24 -3.93
N TYR A 80 2.44 23.61 -4.28
CA TYR A 80 1.27 22.82 -3.92
C TYR A 80 0.47 22.42 -5.15
N LYS A 81 -0.07 21.19 -5.16
CA LYS A 81 -0.89 20.69 -6.26
C LYS A 81 -2.24 21.39 -6.31
N TYR A 82 -2.77 21.61 -7.51
CA TYR A 82 -4.10 22.16 -7.75
C TYR A 82 -4.63 21.78 -9.14
N GLY A 83 -5.86 22.20 -9.43
CA GLY A 83 -6.53 21.96 -10.72
C GLY A 83 -7.14 20.57 -10.85
N LYS A 84 -7.74 20.30 -12.01
CA LYS A 84 -8.39 19.02 -12.30
C LYS A 84 -7.37 17.88 -12.22
N ASN A 85 -7.70 16.83 -11.49
CA ASN A 85 -6.84 15.67 -11.26
C ASN A 85 -5.46 16.00 -10.62
N ARG A 86 -5.32 17.15 -9.95
CA ARG A 86 -4.06 17.57 -9.30
C ARG A 86 -2.87 17.67 -10.27
N LYS A 87 -3.11 17.91 -11.57
CA LYS A 87 -2.07 17.93 -12.62
C LYS A 87 -1.16 19.16 -12.60
N TYR A 88 -1.54 20.22 -11.89
CA TYR A 88 -0.76 21.45 -11.86
C TYR A 88 -0.21 21.69 -10.47
N ALA A 89 0.91 22.39 -10.36
CA ALA A 89 1.42 22.88 -9.09
C ALA A 89 1.75 24.37 -9.15
N LYS A 90 1.34 25.12 -8.12
CA LYS A 90 1.72 26.54 -7.96
C LYS A 90 2.99 26.61 -7.13
N VAL A 91 4.01 27.31 -7.62
CA VAL A 91 5.29 27.50 -6.93
C VAL A 91 5.31 28.85 -6.24
N LEU A 92 5.62 28.81 -4.95
CA LEU A 92 5.77 29.94 -4.03
C LEU A 92 7.23 30.07 -3.59
N PHE A 93 7.66 31.31 -3.35
CA PHE A 93 9.03 31.64 -2.95
C PHE A 93 9.04 32.69 -1.84
N GLY A 94 9.76 32.39 -0.76
CA GLY A 94 10.03 33.30 0.33
C GLY A 94 8.83 33.66 1.21
N VAL A 95 9.14 34.19 2.39
CA VAL A 95 8.21 34.78 3.36
C VAL A 95 8.65 36.22 3.59
N PHE A 96 7.73 37.15 3.43
CA PHE A 96 7.98 38.59 3.57
C PHE A 96 6.98 39.20 4.54
N LYS A 97 7.43 40.15 5.37
CA LYS A 97 6.59 40.79 6.38
C LYS A 97 5.61 41.79 5.76
N SER A 98 5.99 42.41 4.64
CA SER A 98 5.17 43.40 3.93
C SER A 98 5.12 43.15 2.41
N GLN A 99 4.17 43.81 1.75
CA GLN A 99 4.03 43.74 0.30
C GLN A 99 5.22 44.44 -0.39
N GLU A 100 5.75 45.50 0.21
CA GLU A 100 6.89 46.28 -0.28
C GLU A 100 8.16 45.45 -0.25
N GLU A 101 8.40 44.71 0.84
CA GLU A 101 9.54 43.78 0.97
C GLU A 101 9.48 42.66 -0.08
N ALA A 102 8.28 42.11 -0.30
CA ALA A 102 8.05 41.11 -1.35
C ALA A 102 8.30 41.69 -2.75
N LYS A 103 7.79 42.90 -3.05
CA LYS A 103 8.03 43.58 -4.33
C LYS A 103 9.52 43.83 -4.57
N ALA A 104 10.24 44.32 -3.57
CA ALA A 104 11.69 44.52 -3.67
C ALA A 104 12.43 43.21 -3.95
N SER A 105 11.95 42.10 -3.41
CA SER A 105 12.55 40.78 -3.59
C SER A 105 12.34 40.20 -4.99
N ILE A 106 11.32 40.64 -5.75
CA ILE A 106 11.18 40.26 -7.17
C ILE A 106 12.41 40.66 -7.98
N ASN A 107 12.98 41.83 -7.69
CA ASN A 107 14.17 42.33 -8.38
C ASN A 107 15.43 41.52 -8.08
N LYS A 108 15.42 40.73 -7.01
CA LYS A 108 16.53 39.83 -6.62
C LYS A 108 16.39 38.43 -7.22
N LEU A 109 15.28 38.12 -7.89
CA LEU A 109 15.09 36.80 -8.51
C LEU A 109 15.99 36.63 -9.74
N PRO A 110 16.44 35.38 -10.02
CA PRO A 110 17.14 35.05 -11.26
C PRO A 110 16.35 35.46 -12.51
N SER A 111 17.05 35.88 -13.58
CA SER A 111 16.43 36.38 -14.81
C SER A 111 15.46 35.37 -15.46
N ASN A 112 15.82 34.08 -15.43
CA ASN A 112 14.98 32.97 -15.88
C ASN A 112 13.67 32.82 -15.08
N ILE A 113 13.65 33.20 -13.80
CA ILE A 113 12.43 33.19 -12.98
C ILE A 113 11.61 34.46 -13.21
N LYS A 114 12.27 35.62 -13.38
CA LYS A 114 11.59 36.88 -13.71
C LYS A 114 10.78 36.80 -14.99
N ARG A 115 11.20 35.99 -15.97
CA ARG A 115 10.45 35.72 -17.21
C ARG A 115 9.06 35.11 -16.99
N ASN A 116 8.81 34.48 -15.84
CA ASN A 116 7.50 33.94 -15.48
C ASN A 116 6.57 35.00 -14.87
N SER A 117 6.96 36.28 -14.89
CA SER A 117 6.21 37.41 -14.33
C SER A 117 5.76 37.15 -12.88
N PRO A 118 6.73 36.91 -11.96
CA PRO A 118 6.41 36.61 -10.58
C PRO A 118 5.61 37.75 -9.93
N TYR A 119 4.66 37.41 -9.07
CA TYR A 119 3.78 38.39 -8.42
C TYR A 119 3.67 38.16 -6.92
N VAL A 120 3.43 39.26 -6.19
CA VAL A 120 3.24 39.23 -4.74
C VAL A 120 1.84 38.72 -4.39
N SER A 121 1.76 37.83 -3.40
CA SER A 121 0.51 37.34 -2.83
C SER A 121 0.62 37.24 -1.32
N LYS A 122 -0.48 37.50 -0.61
CA LYS A 122 -0.60 37.05 0.80
C LYS A 122 -0.59 35.53 0.86
N ILE A 123 0.05 34.96 1.87
CA ILE A 123 0.05 33.51 2.12
C ILE A 123 -1.37 33.00 2.34
N SER A 124 -2.19 33.73 3.09
CA SER A 124 -3.61 33.41 3.32
C SER A 124 -4.43 33.27 2.03
N ARG A 125 -4.12 34.05 0.99
CA ARG A 125 -4.77 33.91 -0.32
C ARG A 125 -4.40 32.58 -0.99
N GLN A 126 -3.14 32.15 -0.87
CA GLN A 126 -2.67 30.88 -1.43
C GLN A 126 -3.22 29.68 -0.66
N GLN A 127 -3.28 29.75 0.67
CA GLN A 127 -3.93 28.76 1.54
C GLN A 127 -5.40 28.57 1.14
N ASN A 128 -6.14 29.66 0.96
CA ASN A 128 -7.55 29.60 0.52
C ASN A 128 -7.70 28.92 -0.85
N PHE A 129 -6.82 29.23 -1.79
CA PHE A 129 -6.83 28.61 -3.11
C PHE A 129 -6.52 27.11 -3.04
N PHE A 130 -5.51 26.71 -2.25
CA PHE A 130 -5.17 25.32 -1.99
C PHE A 130 -6.36 24.56 -1.37
N ASN A 131 -6.96 25.10 -0.31
CA ASN A 131 -8.12 24.51 0.38
C ASN A 131 -9.33 24.36 -0.54
N LYS A 132 -9.60 25.36 -1.40
CA LYS A 132 -10.65 25.26 -2.41
C LYS A 132 -10.37 24.11 -3.39
N SER A 133 -9.13 24.00 -3.86
CA SER A 133 -8.74 22.93 -4.78
C SER A 133 -8.88 21.52 -4.19
N LEU A 134 -8.66 21.36 -2.88
CA LEU A 134 -8.89 20.10 -2.17
C LEU A 134 -10.39 19.73 -2.12
N LYS A 135 -11.25 20.70 -1.81
CA LYS A 135 -12.71 20.51 -1.78
C LYS A 135 -13.30 20.15 -3.15
N ASP A 136 -12.79 20.81 -4.20
CA ASP A 136 -13.22 20.55 -5.59
C ASP A 136 -12.79 19.15 -6.08
N ALA A 137 -11.66 18.64 -5.59
CA ALA A 137 -11.21 17.28 -5.88
C ALA A 137 -12.07 16.23 -5.15
N GLN A 138 -12.44 16.48 -3.89
CA GLN A 138 -13.26 15.59 -3.09
C GLN A 138 -14.69 15.46 -3.64
N THR A 139 -15.36 16.58 -3.91
CA THR A 139 -16.75 16.60 -4.40
C THR A 139 -16.94 15.91 -5.75
N LYS A 140 -15.92 15.88 -6.62
CA LYS A 140 -15.98 15.19 -7.91
C LYS A 140 -15.68 13.69 -7.83
N SER A 141 -14.76 13.27 -6.95
CA SER A 141 -14.47 11.84 -6.73
C SER A 141 -15.70 11.09 -6.23
N GLU A 142 -16.48 11.72 -5.34
CA GLU A 142 -17.67 11.09 -4.75
C GLU A 142 -18.79 10.85 -5.78
N ASN A 143 -18.98 11.76 -6.73
CA ASN A 143 -20.02 11.64 -7.76
C ASN A 143 -19.64 10.68 -8.89
N SER A 144 -18.35 10.53 -9.23
CA SER A 144 -17.93 9.57 -10.26
C SER A 144 -18.00 8.12 -9.78
N ASN A 145 -17.75 7.87 -8.49
CA ASN A 145 -17.70 6.50 -7.97
C ASN A 145 -19.09 5.94 -7.63
N LEU A 146 -20.06 6.80 -7.28
CA LEU A 146 -21.47 6.40 -7.16
C LEU A 146 -22.07 5.97 -8.50
N LYS A 147 -21.80 6.72 -9.58
CA LYS A 147 -22.27 6.34 -10.94
C LYS A 147 -21.69 5.00 -11.39
N LYS A 148 -20.39 4.75 -11.16
CA LYS A 148 -19.73 3.48 -11.49
C LYS A 148 -20.28 2.28 -10.71
N LEU A 149 -20.73 2.47 -9.47
CA LEU A 149 -21.37 1.40 -8.69
C LEU A 149 -22.79 1.10 -9.19
N ASP A 150 -23.54 2.12 -9.60
CA ASP A 150 -24.88 1.94 -10.16
C ASP A 150 -24.85 1.20 -11.50
N GLU A 151 -23.80 1.38 -12.31
CA GLU A 151 -23.60 0.65 -13.58
C GLU A 151 -23.40 -0.87 -13.40
N LEU A 152 -23.03 -1.33 -12.20
CA LEU A 152 -22.85 -2.76 -11.91
C LEU A 152 -24.14 -3.46 -11.50
N ILE A 153 -25.24 -2.73 -11.36
CA ILE A 153 -26.55 -3.27 -10.99
C ILE A 153 -27.57 -2.95 -12.08
N TYR A 154 -28.29 -3.97 -12.50
CA TYR A 154 -29.44 -3.83 -13.38
C TYR A 154 -30.73 -4.14 -12.62
N ILE A 155 -31.71 -3.24 -12.75
CA ILE A 155 -33.10 -3.43 -12.33
C ILE A 155 -34.03 -2.95 -13.45
N SER A 156 -35.27 -3.43 -13.45
CA SER A 156 -36.33 -2.78 -14.23
C SER A 156 -36.81 -1.49 -13.55
N ASN A 157 -37.70 -0.74 -14.21
CA ASN A 157 -38.26 0.50 -13.67
C ASN A 157 -39.55 0.29 -12.85
N THR A 158 -39.76 -0.88 -12.25
CA THR A 158 -40.92 -1.13 -11.37
C THR A 158 -40.65 -0.66 -9.93
N LYS A 159 -41.72 -0.45 -9.16
CA LYS A 159 -41.61 -0.07 -7.74
C LYS A 159 -40.89 -1.15 -6.94
N ASP A 160 -41.30 -2.40 -7.06
CA ASP A 160 -40.73 -3.49 -6.26
C ASP A 160 -39.25 -3.76 -6.58
N ALA A 161 -38.82 -3.60 -7.84
CA ALA A 161 -37.40 -3.72 -8.20
C ALA A 161 -36.56 -2.57 -7.62
N LYS A 162 -37.12 -1.35 -7.52
CA LYS A 162 -36.48 -0.21 -6.84
C LYS A 162 -36.39 -0.44 -5.34
N ASP A 163 -37.45 -0.96 -4.72
CA ASP A 163 -37.46 -1.30 -3.29
C ASP A 163 -36.41 -2.38 -2.98
N LEU A 164 -36.32 -3.40 -3.83
CA LEU A 164 -35.28 -4.41 -3.76
C LEU A 164 -33.87 -3.81 -3.90
N LYS A 165 -33.65 -2.89 -4.84
CA LYS A 165 -32.36 -2.19 -5.00
C LYS A 165 -32.00 -1.36 -3.77
N SER A 166 -32.97 -0.62 -3.23
CA SER A 166 -32.79 0.18 -2.01
C SER A 166 -32.34 -0.71 -0.84
N GLU A 167 -33.06 -1.81 -0.61
CA GLU A 167 -32.73 -2.74 0.47
C GLU A 167 -31.43 -3.52 0.20
N PHE A 168 -31.11 -3.80 -1.06
CA PHE A 168 -29.83 -4.39 -1.45
C PHE A 168 -28.64 -3.50 -1.04
N PHE A 169 -28.80 -2.17 -0.99
CA PHE A 169 -27.75 -1.27 -0.50
C PHE A 169 -27.84 -0.95 1.00
N ASN A 170 -28.86 -1.42 1.71
CA ASN A 170 -29.01 -1.25 3.15
C ASN A 170 -28.17 -2.30 3.92
N GLU A 171 -27.03 -1.90 4.49
CA GLU A 171 -26.10 -2.82 5.16
C GLU A 171 -26.68 -3.57 6.37
N ASN A 172 -27.78 -3.05 6.94
CA ASN A 172 -28.47 -3.64 8.08
C ASN A 172 -29.75 -4.39 7.67
N SER A 173 -29.89 -4.74 6.40
CA SER A 173 -31.07 -5.43 5.89
C SER A 173 -31.32 -6.75 6.63
N LYS A 174 -32.53 -6.88 7.16
CA LYS A 174 -33.02 -8.12 7.79
C LYS A 174 -33.78 -9.03 6.82
N TYR A 175 -34.02 -8.57 5.60
CA TYR A 175 -34.78 -9.28 4.59
C TYR A 175 -34.01 -10.44 3.94
N PHE A 176 -34.78 -11.29 3.28
CA PHE A 176 -34.34 -12.39 2.43
C PHE A 176 -34.68 -12.08 0.96
N SER A 177 -33.94 -12.68 0.05
CA SER A 177 -34.22 -12.68 -1.38
C SER A 177 -33.90 -14.06 -1.97
N LEU A 178 -34.36 -14.33 -3.19
CA LEU A 178 -34.11 -15.60 -3.89
C LEU A 178 -32.92 -15.46 -4.82
N SER A 179 -31.96 -16.36 -4.76
CA SER A 179 -30.95 -16.53 -5.82
C SER A 179 -31.57 -17.41 -6.90
N ILE A 180 -31.94 -16.84 -8.05
CA ILE A 180 -32.72 -17.57 -9.07
C ILE A 180 -31.91 -18.01 -10.28
N ALA A 181 -30.81 -17.32 -10.60
CA ALA A 181 -29.95 -17.68 -11.73
C ALA A 181 -28.58 -17.00 -11.69
N THR A 182 -27.68 -17.52 -12.51
CA THR A 182 -26.47 -16.84 -12.96
C THR A 182 -26.52 -16.74 -14.48
N VAL A 183 -26.32 -15.55 -15.02
CA VAL A 183 -26.29 -15.29 -16.47
C VAL A 183 -24.85 -15.07 -16.89
N ASN A 184 -24.42 -15.77 -17.94
CA ASN A 184 -23.17 -15.44 -18.63
C ASN A 184 -23.47 -14.33 -19.65
N LEU A 185 -22.85 -13.17 -19.44
CA LEU A 185 -23.09 -11.94 -20.21
C LEU A 185 -22.56 -12.02 -21.64
N LYS A 186 -21.72 -13.01 -21.97
CA LYS A 186 -21.29 -13.28 -23.35
C LYS A 186 -22.40 -13.94 -24.17
N SER A 187 -23.22 -14.77 -23.55
CA SER A 187 -24.24 -15.58 -24.23
C SER A 187 -25.65 -15.01 -24.11
N ASN A 188 -25.91 -14.14 -23.13
CA ASN A 188 -27.23 -13.56 -22.93
C ASN A 188 -27.16 -12.22 -22.19
N THR A 189 -28.04 -11.29 -22.53
CA THR A 189 -28.16 -10.01 -21.81
C THR A 189 -29.07 -10.18 -20.58
N ILE A 190 -28.84 -9.38 -19.55
CA ILE A 190 -29.67 -9.39 -18.34
C ILE A 190 -31.12 -9.04 -18.69
N LYS A 191 -31.34 -8.03 -19.54
CA LYS A 191 -32.66 -7.60 -20.01
C LYS A 191 -33.44 -8.74 -20.69
N ASN A 192 -32.78 -9.47 -21.59
CA ASN A 192 -33.41 -10.62 -22.25
C ASN A 192 -33.74 -11.75 -21.27
N PHE A 193 -32.86 -12.01 -20.30
CA PHE A 193 -33.13 -12.98 -19.24
C PHE A 193 -34.35 -12.57 -18.40
N PHE A 194 -34.47 -11.29 -18.05
CA PHE A 194 -35.60 -10.79 -17.25
C PHE A 194 -36.92 -10.94 -18.00
N LYS A 195 -36.98 -10.47 -19.25
CA LYS A 195 -38.18 -10.54 -20.10
C LYS A 195 -38.60 -11.98 -20.38
N LYS A 196 -37.67 -12.85 -20.78
CA LYS A 196 -37.95 -14.26 -21.10
C LYS A 196 -38.54 -15.02 -19.92
N ASN A 197 -38.15 -14.68 -18.70
CA ASN A 197 -38.58 -15.38 -17.49
C ASN A 197 -39.69 -14.66 -16.72
N GLY A 198 -40.14 -13.48 -17.17
CA GLY A 198 -41.21 -12.72 -16.52
C GLY A 198 -40.86 -12.29 -15.09
N ILE A 199 -39.62 -11.85 -14.84
CA ILE A 199 -39.13 -11.44 -13.51
C ILE A 199 -38.79 -9.94 -13.45
N GLU A 200 -39.27 -9.16 -14.41
CA GLU A 200 -38.98 -7.73 -14.48
C GLU A 200 -39.55 -6.99 -13.26
N ASP A 201 -40.68 -7.42 -12.70
CA ASP A 201 -41.34 -6.76 -11.57
C ASP A 201 -40.48 -6.68 -10.30
N LYS A 202 -39.75 -7.75 -9.96
CA LYS A 202 -39.04 -7.90 -8.67
C LYS A 202 -37.59 -8.37 -8.83
N GLY A 203 -37.05 -8.33 -10.05
CA GLY A 203 -35.69 -8.80 -10.35
C GLY A 203 -34.61 -7.75 -10.11
N LEU A 204 -33.47 -8.17 -9.57
CA LEU A 204 -32.24 -7.40 -9.52
C LEU A 204 -31.07 -8.27 -9.99
N ALA A 205 -30.20 -7.72 -10.82
CA ALA A 205 -28.97 -8.37 -11.25
C ALA A 205 -27.76 -7.55 -10.82
N HIS A 206 -26.71 -8.20 -10.32
CA HIS A 206 -25.41 -7.55 -10.14
C HIS A 206 -24.30 -8.29 -10.87
N ILE A 207 -23.43 -7.53 -11.51
CA ILE A 207 -22.31 -8.04 -12.31
C ILE A 207 -21.19 -8.54 -11.40
N TYR A 208 -20.62 -9.69 -11.71
CA TYR A 208 -19.52 -10.31 -10.97
C TYR A 208 -18.63 -11.18 -11.88
N GLY A 209 -17.59 -11.77 -11.29
CA GLY A 209 -16.61 -12.60 -11.99
C GLY A 209 -15.33 -11.84 -12.32
N LYS A 210 -14.21 -12.56 -12.52
CA LYS A 210 -12.88 -11.97 -12.75
C LYS A 210 -12.88 -10.99 -13.93
N ASN A 211 -13.67 -11.31 -14.95
CA ASN A 211 -13.78 -10.53 -16.19
C ASN A 211 -15.12 -9.79 -16.31
N ARG A 212 -15.90 -9.70 -15.23
CA ARG A 212 -17.27 -9.12 -15.24
C ARG A 212 -18.17 -9.73 -16.32
N ASP A 213 -17.97 -11.00 -16.59
CA ASP A 213 -18.64 -11.77 -17.64
C ASP A 213 -19.88 -12.50 -17.13
N LYS A 214 -20.23 -12.33 -15.84
CA LYS A 214 -21.36 -13.00 -15.20
C LYS A 214 -22.22 -12.00 -14.45
N ALA A 215 -23.52 -12.28 -14.39
CA ALA A 215 -24.45 -11.55 -13.55
C ALA A 215 -25.22 -12.52 -12.65
N ARG A 216 -25.34 -12.19 -11.37
CA ARG A 216 -26.14 -12.95 -10.42
C ARG A 216 -27.51 -12.31 -10.32
N ILE A 217 -28.55 -13.12 -10.51
CA ILE A 217 -29.93 -12.66 -10.50
C ILE A 217 -30.56 -13.01 -9.16
N ILE A 218 -31.08 -11.99 -8.49
CA ILE A 218 -31.89 -12.13 -7.28
C ILE A 218 -33.32 -11.65 -7.52
N TYR A 219 -34.27 -12.16 -6.75
CA TYR A 219 -35.69 -11.88 -6.98
C TYR A 219 -36.48 -11.77 -5.67
N GLY A 220 -37.23 -10.67 -5.56
CA GLY A 220 -38.15 -10.39 -4.46
C GLY A 220 -37.48 -10.01 -3.14
N LEU A 221 -38.27 -9.44 -2.24
CA LEU A 221 -37.87 -9.01 -0.91
C LEU A 221 -38.85 -9.62 0.12
N TYR A 222 -38.34 -10.48 1.00
CA TYR A 222 -39.16 -11.28 1.93
C TYR A 222 -38.71 -11.05 3.37
N LYS A 223 -39.65 -10.95 4.31
CA LYS A 223 -39.33 -10.68 5.72
C LYS A 223 -38.69 -11.89 6.38
N THR A 224 -39.08 -13.09 5.98
CA THR A 224 -38.63 -14.35 6.59
C THR A 224 -38.09 -15.34 5.56
N ARG A 225 -37.27 -16.29 6.02
CA ARG A 225 -36.79 -17.41 5.17
C ARG A 225 -37.94 -18.30 4.70
N LYS A 226 -38.96 -18.50 5.54
CA LYS A 226 -40.14 -19.32 5.22
C LYS A 226 -40.90 -18.72 4.04
N GLU A 227 -41.24 -17.44 4.13
CA GLU A 227 -41.91 -16.67 3.07
C GLU A 227 -41.13 -16.72 1.75
N ALA A 228 -39.81 -16.51 1.80
CA ALA A 228 -38.95 -16.64 0.62
C ALA A 228 -39.00 -18.07 0.04
N THR A 229 -38.97 -19.10 0.88
CA THR A 229 -39.00 -20.50 0.43
C THR A 229 -40.34 -20.87 -0.19
N GLU A 230 -41.45 -20.33 0.33
CA GLU A 230 -42.78 -20.48 -0.27
C GLU A 230 -42.86 -19.78 -1.63
N ALA A 231 -42.26 -18.60 -1.78
CA ALA A 231 -42.18 -17.87 -3.04
C ALA A 231 -41.39 -18.59 -4.14
N ILE A 232 -40.54 -19.57 -3.81
CA ILE A 232 -39.90 -20.43 -4.82
C ILE A 232 -40.96 -21.23 -5.60
N LYS A 233 -42.06 -21.62 -4.94
CA LYS A 233 -43.13 -22.43 -5.56
C LYS A 233 -43.86 -21.67 -6.66
N SER A 234 -43.97 -20.35 -6.56
CA SER A 234 -44.62 -19.49 -7.56
C SER A 234 -43.73 -19.14 -8.75
N LEU A 235 -42.44 -19.51 -8.72
CA LEU A 235 -41.56 -19.34 -9.89
C LEU A 235 -41.97 -20.27 -11.04
N ASN A 236 -41.78 -19.81 -12.28
CA ASN A 236 -42.06 -20.61 -13.46
C ASN A 236 -41.16 -21.87 -13.53
N LYS A 237 -41.55 -22.87 -14.34
CA LYS A 237 -40.84 -24.16 -14.46
C LYS A 237 -39.35 -23.99 -14.81
N ALA A 238 -39.02 -23.06 -15.71
CA ALA A 238 -37.65 -22.82 -16.14
C ALA A 238 -36.76 -22.27 -15.02
N LEU A 239 -37.27 -21.34 -14.21
CA LEU A 239 -36.56 -20.80 -13.05
C LEU A 239 -36.43 -21.84 -11.93
N ARG A 240 -37.46 -22.65 -11.67
CA ARG A 240 -37.39 -23.73 -10.67
C ARG A 240 -36.34 -24.79 -11.04
N ALA A 241 -36.11 -25.04 -12.33
CA ALA A 241 -35.07 -25.95 -12.80
C ALA A 241 -33.65 -25.50 -12.40
N ASN A 242 -33.42 -24.19 -12.18
CA ASN A 242 -32.15 -23.65 -11.68
C ASN A 242 -31.94 -23.86 -10.18
N LYS A 243 -32.82 -24.61 -9.49
CA LYS A 243 -32.76 -24.88 -8.04
C LYS A 243 -32.61 -23.59 -7.22
N PRO A 244 -33.56 -22.64 -7.34
CA PRO A 244 -33.50 -21.37 -6.65
C PRO A 244 -33.49 -21.59 -5.13
N PHE A 245 -32.83 -20.70 -4.39
CA PHE A 245 -32.74 -20.81 -2.94
C PHE A 245 -32.87 -19.46 -2.24
N ALA A 246 -33.47 -19.47 -1.05
CA ALA A 246 -33.65 -18.32 -0.20
C ALA A 246 -32.40 -18.02 0.63
N MET A 247 -32.01 -16.75 0.71
CA MET A 247 -30.83 -16.32 1.46
C MET A 247 -31.00 -14.90 2.00
N LYS A 248 -30.34 -14.60 3.14
CA LYS A 248 -30.34 -13.25 3.73
C LYS A 248 -29.71 -12.24 2.77
N MET A 249 -30.28 -11.04 2.69
CA MET A 249 -29.76 -9.94 1.86
C MET A 249 -28.30 -9.61 2.15
N ALA A 250 -27.90 -9.63 3.43
CA ALA A 250 -26.51 -9.43 3.86
C ALA A 250 -25.51 -10.35 3.15
N LYS A 251 -25.92 -11.58 2.81
CA LYS A 251 -25.05 -12.52 2.09
C LYS A 251 -24.91 -12.14 0.61
N PHE A 252 -25.98 -11.69 -0.05
CA PHE A 252 -25.89 -11.14 -1.41
C PHE A 252 -25.01 -9.89 -1.47
N GLN A 253 -25.18 -8.98 -0.51
CA GLN A 253 -24.33 -7.81 -0.34
C GLN A 253 -22.85 -8.19 -0.17
N SER A 254 -22.56 -9.25 0.60
CA SER A 254 -21.19 -9.74 0.76
C SER A 254 -20.59 -10.25 -0.56
N PHE A 255 -21.40 -10.88 -1.42
CA PHE A 255 -20.93 -11.33 -2.74
C PHE A 255 -20.69 -10.16 -3.68
N TYR A 256 -21.57 -9.16 -3.66
CA TYR A 256 -21.41 -7.94 -4.43
C TYR A 256 -20.18 -7.13 -4.01
N LYS A 257 -19.95 -6.96 -2.71
CA LYS A 257 -18.74 -6.29 -2.19
C LYS A 257 -17.47 -6.98 -2.71
N LYS A 258 -17.42 -8.32 -2.62
CA LYS A 258 -16.32 -9.13 -3.14
C LYS A 258 -16.11 -9.03 -4.65
N SER A 259 -17.11 -8.60 -5.42
CA SER A 259 -17.00 -8.44 -6.88
C SER A 259 -16.66 -7.02 -7.30
N LEU A 260 -16.61 -6.06 -6.39
CA LEU A 260 -16.15 -4.70 -6.69
C LEU A 260 -14.65 -4.70 -6.95
N PRO A 261 -14.16 -3.91 -7.91
CA PRO A 261 -12.73 -3.72 -8.10
C PRO A 261 -12.13 -3.01 -6.86
N LYS A 262 -10.89 -3.36 -6.52
CA LYS A 262 -10.22 -3.01 -5.24
C LYS A 262 -10.07 -1.50 -5.00
N ASP A 263 -10.06 -0.72 -6.07
CA ASP A 263 -10.05 0.75 -6.07
C ASP A 263 -11.36 1.34 -5.53
N LEU A 264 -12.51 0.67 -5.74
CA LEU A 264 -13.81 1.10 -5.23
C LEU A 264 -14.10 0.65 -3.78
N GLU A 265 -13.42 -0.39 -3.27
CA GLU A 265 -13.58 -0.85 -1.88
C GLU A 265 -12.95 0.11 -0.85
N LYS A 266 -11.75 0.65 -1.15
CA LYS A 266 -10.99 1.53 -0.23
C LYS A 266 -11.70 2.85 0.09
N GLU A 267 -12.63 3.30 -0.74
CA GLU A 267 -13.38 4.53 -0.51
C GLU A 267 -14.63 4.34 0.37
N LYS A 268 -15.23 3.15 0.40
CA LYS A 268 -16.40 2.88 1.26
C LYS A 268 -16.01 2.79 2.73
N GLU A 269 -14.86 2.21 3.05
CA GLU A 269 -14.37 2.13 4.44
C GLU A 269 -14.13 3.53 5.05
N LYS A 270 -13.68 4.50 4.23
CA LYS A 270 -13.53 5.90 4.65
C LYS A 270 -14.88 6.58 4.96
N LYS A 271 -15.97 6.21 4.25
CA LYS A 271 -17.31 6.77 4.48
C LYS A 271 -18.06 6.16 5.67
N VAL A 272 -17.82 4.90 6.02
CA VAL A 272 -18.45 4.24 7.18
C VAL A 272 -18.01 4.89 8.50
N ILE A 273 -16.77 5.39 8.56
CA ILE A 273 -16.26 6.14 9.72
C ILE A 273 -16.92 7.52 9.82
N GLN A 274 -17.28 8.16 8.70
CA GLN A 274 -17.91 9.49 8.68
C GLN A 274 -19.43 9.48 8.86
N LYS A 275 -20.15 8.42 8.48
CA LYS A 275 -21.63 8.41 8.48
C LYS A 275 -22.27 7.87 9.76
N LYS A 276 -21.49 7.33 10.71
CA LYS A 276 -21.99 6.87 12.02
C LYS A 276 -22.31 8.01 13.00
N GLU A 277 -22.03 9.26 12.67
CA GLU A 277 -22.11 10.38 13.63
C GLU A 277 -23.33 11.30 13.49
N SER A 278 -24.33 10.97 12.66
CA SER A 278 -25.51 11.85 12.52
C SER A 278 -26.84 11.11 12.43
N LYS A 279 -27.36 10.63 13.57
CA LYS A 279 -28.81 10.54 13.83
C LYS A 279 -29.09 10.73 15.33
N LYS A 280 -29.65 11.89 15.70
CA LYS A 280 -30.29 12.14 17.00
C LYS A 280 -31.72 11.56 16.99
N PRO A 281 -32.21 11.02 18.12
CA PRO A 281 -33.61 11.13 18.50
C PRO A 281 -33.83 12.29 19.49
N ILE A 282 -35.04 12.83 19.47
CA ILE A 282 -35.55 13.94 20.29
C ILE A 282 -35.89 13.48 21.72
N GLU A 283 -35.77 14.45 22.65
CA GLU A 283 -35.84 14.48 24.12
C GLU A 283 -36.93 13.72 24.87
N ILE A 284 -36.63 13.31 26.13
CA ILE A 284 -37.42 13.66 27.33
C ILE A 284 -36.45 13.96 28.52
N LYS A 285 -36.80 15.00 29.28
CA LYS A 285 -36.13 15.62 30.44
C LYS A 285 -36.05 14.72 31.69
N HIS A 286 -34.98 14.84 32.47
CA HIS A 286 -35.03 15.05 33.93
C HIS A 286 -33.70 15.60 34.48
N GLN A 287 -33.80 16.63 35.32
CA GLN A 287 -32.75 17.14 36.20
C GLN A 287 -32.59 16.20 37.40
N ILE A 288 -31.38 16.15 37.98
CA ILE A 288 -31.07 16.25 39.43
C ILE A 288 -29.53 16.32 39.58
N GLY A 289 -29.08 17.07 40.58
CA GLY A 289 -27.71 17.56 40.76
C GLY A 289 -26.75 16.63 41.53
N MET A 290 -25.65 17.25 41.98
CA MET A 290 -24.58 16.77 42.88
C MET A 290 -23.52 15.84 42.27
N GLN A 291 -22.25 15.89 42.63
CA GLN A 291 -21.35 16.85 43.29
C GLN A 291 -19.94 16.30 42.98
N MET A 292 -18.95 17.18 42.84
CA MET A 292 -17.55 16.78 42.66
C MET A 292 -17.00 16.18 43.94
N LEU A 293 -16.37 15.02 43.86
CA LEU A 293 -15.34 14.56 44.78
C LEU A 293 -14.15 14.07 43.95
N ILE A 294 -13.02 14.72 44.20
CA ILE A 294 -11.69 14.42 43.70
C ILE A 294 -11.08 13.47 44.72
N GLU A 295 -10.64 12.28 44.29
CA GLU A 295 -9.67 11.48 45.03
C GLU A 295 -8.61 10.96 44.06
N ASP A 296 -7.39 11.48 44.24
CA ASP A 296 -6.16 10.96 43.70
C ASP A 296 -5.83 9.61 44.37
N LYS A 297 -5.55 8.59 43.56
CA LYS A 297 -4.78 7.42 44.01
C LYS A 297 -3.67 7.14 43.00
N ASN A 298 -2.46 7.45 43.45
CA ASN A 298 -1.20 6.93 42.92
C ASN A 298 -1.15 5.42 43.18
N GLU A 299 -0.88 4.63 42.14
CA GLU A 299 -0.37 3.26 42.28
C GLU A 299 1.09 3.25 41.82
N GLU A 300 1.99 2.98 42.76
CA GLU A 300 3.41 2.68 42.51
C GLU A 300 3.55 1.29 41.85
N GLU A 301 4.25 1.23 40.72
CA GLU A 301 4.67 -0.03 40.09
C GLU A 301 5.84 -0.66 40.86
N GLN A 302 5.64 -1.88 41.36
CA GLN A 302 6.71 -2.76 41.83
C GLN A 302 7.34 -3.55 40.66
N PRO A 303 8.62 -3.95 40.77
CA PRO A 303 9.38 -4.54 39.67
C PRO A 303 8.91 -5.97 39.31
N GLU A 304 8.63 -6.19 38.02
CA GLU A 304 8.29 -7.49 37.42
C GLU A 304 9.46 -8.50 37.60
N LYS A 305 9.16 -9.65 38.24
CA LYS A 305 10.08 -10.79 38.38
C LYS A 305 10.42 -11.39 37.01
N GLU A 306 11.68 -11.81 36.84
CA GLU A 306 12.17 -12.50 35.64
C GLU A 306 11.32 -13.73 35.27
N ASP A 307 10.60 -13.62 34.16
CA ASP A 307 9.77 -14.71 33.62
C ASP A 307 10.67 -15.70 32.84
N LYS A 308 11.02 -16.83 33.48
CA LYS A 308 12.00 -17.82 32.98
C LYS A 308 11.48 -18.77 31.89
N ASN A 309 10.31 -18.53 31.29
CA ASN A 309 9.73 -19.46 30.30
C ASN A 309 9.38 -18.81 28.95
N LEU A 310 10.41 -18.50 28.16
CA LEU A 310 10.24 -18.21 26.73
C LEU A 310 9.99 -19.52 25.96
N GLN A 311 8.77 -20.05 25.99
CA GLN A 311 8.40 -21.23 25.22
C GLN A 311 7.86 -20.81 23.84
N ALA A 312 8.57 -21.22 22.79
CA ALA A 312 8.09 -21.09 21.41
C ALA A 312 6.77 -21.89 21.28
N LYS A 313 5.68 -21.21 20.93
CA LYS A 313 4.42 -21.90 20.64
C LYS A 313 4.51 -22.41 19.20
N SER A 314 4.59 -23.74 19.04
CA SER A 314 4.51 -24.34 17.70
C SER A 314 3.16 -23.99 17.07
N SER A 315 3.19 -23.63 15.80
CA SER A 315 1.97 -23.39 15.04
C SER A 315 1.52 -24.67 14.33
N ILE A 316 0.31 -24.67 13.76
CA ILE A 316 -0.12 -25.74 12.83
C ILE A 316 0.85 -25.92 11.64
N TYR A 317 1.67 -24.90 11.37
CA TYR A 317 2.77 -24.95 10.43
C TYR A 317 4.07 -25.30 11.19
N LYS A 318 4.66 -26.47 10.86
CA LYS A 318 5.85 -27.02 11.55
C LYS A 318 7.07 -26.09 11.52
N ASP A 319 7.16 -25.23 10.49
CA ASP A 319 8.33 -24.39 10.23
C ASP A 319 8.11 -22.91 10.59
N LEU A 320 7.02 -22.60 11.30
CA LEU A 320 6.64 -21.24 11.69
C LEU A 320 6.60 -21.12 13.22
N TYR A 321 7.41 -20.20 13.73
CA TYR A 321 7.64 -19.96 15.15
C TYR A 321 7.09 -18.59 15.53
N PHE A 322 6.31 -18.53 16.61
CA PHE A 322 5.75 -17.29 17.14
C PHE A 322 6.14 -17.09 18.60
N PHE A 323 6.53 -15.86 18.94
CA PHE A 323 6.85 -15.46 20.31
C PHE A 323 6.02 -14.22 20.66
N GLU A 324 4.99 -14.42 21.47
CA GLU A 324 4.07 -13.36 21.92
C GLU A 324 3.78 -13.53 23.42
N THR A 325 4.05 -12.49 24.21
CA THR A 325 3.85 -12.50 25.68
C THR A 325 2.57 -11.79 26.11
N LYS A 326 2.03 -10.84 25.32
CA LYS A 326 0.81 -10.09 25.63
C LYS A 326 -0.14 -10.03 24.43
N LYS A 327 -1.46 -9.92 24.66
CA LYS A 327 -2.48 -9.72 23.61
C LYS A 327 -2.31 -8.33 22.98
N ASN A 328 -1.43 -8.20 21.99
CA ASN A 328 -1.33 -7.00 21.17
C ASN A 328 -2.45 -6.95 20.12
N LYS A 329 -3.06 -5.77 19.94
CA LYS A 329 -4.12 -5.53 18.94
C LYS A 329 -3.67 -5.88 17.51
N HIS A 330 -2.39 -5.65 17.22
CA HIS A 330 -1.71 -5.92 15.95
C HIS A 330 -0.55 -6.88 16.17
N SER A 331 -0.89 -8.15 16.44
CA SER A 331 0.09 -9.21 16.59
C SER A 331 0.64 -9.62 15.22
N ILE A 332 1.96 -9.78 15.11
CA ILE A 332 2.63 -10.23 13.88
C ILE A 332 2.09 -11.58 13.41
N LYS A 333 1.72 -12.46 14.35
CA LYS A 333 1.04 -13.72 14.03
C LYS A 333 -0.26 -13.51 13.29
N LYS A 334 -1.14 -12.66 13.83
CA LYS A 334 -2.45 -12.37 13.26
C LYS A 334 -2.31 -11.76 11.87
N GLU A 335 -1.42 -10.78 11.72
CA GLU A 335 -1.21 -10.12 10.43
C GLU A 335 -0.54 -11.04 9.41
N PHE A 336 0.44 -11.86 9.82
CA PHE A 336 1.07 -12.82 8.93
C PHE A 336 0.13 -13.92 8.45
N LEU A 337 -0.85 -14.32 9.26
CA LEU A 337 -1.88 -15.29 8.83
C LEU A 337 -3.02 -14.64 8.04
N ASN A 338 -3.13 -13.31 8.04
CA ASN A 338 -4.13 -12.55 7.30
C ASN A 338 -3.65 -12.28 5.87
N ASP A 339 -4.18 -13.01 4.89
CA ASP A 339 -3.83 -12.87 3.47
C ASP A 339 -4.13 -11.48 2.88
N LYS A 340 -4.92 -10.66 3.57
CA LYS A 340 -5.25 -9.27 3.19
C LYS A 340 -4.45 -8.23 3.94
N THR A 341 -3.47 -8.62 4.75
CA THR A 341 -2.67 -7.65 5.50
C THR A 341 -1.97 -6.65 4.58
N THR A 342 -1.99 -5.38 4.99
CA THR A 342 -1.22 -4.29 4.38
C THR A 342 -0.09 -3.82 5.28
N PHE A 343 0.13 -4.52 6.39
CA PHE A 343 1.08 -4.13 7.42
C PHE A 343 2.53 -4.38 6.97
N TYR A 344 3.42 -3.65 7.61
CA TYR A 344 4.86 -3.73 7.49
C TYR A 344 5.46 -4.41 8.72
N THR A 345 6.65 -4.96 8.58
CA THR A 345 7.40 -5.61 9.63
C THR A 345 8.87 -5.29 9.48
N ILE A 346 9.64 -5.50 10.55
CA ILE A 346 11.09 -5.36 10.56
C ILE A 346 11.69 -6.75 10.28
N ASP A 347 12.33 -6.90 9.13
CA ASP A 347 13.07 -8.09 8.71
C ASP A 347 14.52 -8.01 9.20
N PHE A 348 14.89 -8.96 10.07
CA PHE A 348 16.24 -9.07 10.64
C PHE A 348 17.24 -9.72 9.68
N GLY A 349 16.79 -10.12 8.50
CA GLY A 349 17.64 -10.76 7.50
C GLY A 349 17.56 -12.28 7.51
N GLU A 350 18.46 -12.88 6.76
CA GLU A 350 18.66 -14.32 6.66
C GLU A 350 19.52 -14.77 7.84
N LEU A 351 19.04 -15.77 8.58
CA LEU A 351 19.75 -16.45 9.65
C LEU A 351 20.25 -17.79 9.13
N ASP A 352 21.54 -18.06 9.21
CA ASP A 352 22.11 -19.38 8.92
C ASP A 352 21.91 -20.29 10.15
N LEU A 353 21.08 -21.33 9.99
CA LEU A 353 20.73 -22.23 11.08
C LEU A 353 21.81 -23.25 11.41
N SER A 354 22.88 -23.34 10.59
CA SER A 354 24.09 -24.08 10.95
C SER A 354 24.97 -23.32 11.95
N GLU A 355 24.89 -21.98 11.94
CA GLU A 355 25.68 -21.12 12.83
C GLU A 355 24.94 -20.76 14.12
N VAL A 356 23.64 -20.49 14.02
CA VAL A 356 22.85 -20.00 15.16
C VAL A 356 21.39 -20.43 15.08
N SER A 357 20.86 -20.98 16.17
CA SER A 357 19.45 -21.35 16.24
C SER A 357 18.56 -20.10 16.31
N ILE A 358 17.31 -20.21 15.85
CA ILE A 358 16.31 -19.12 15.98
C ILE A 358 16.21 -18.68 17.46
N LYS A 359 16.14 -19.64 18.39
CA LYS A 359 15.98 -19.36 19.82
C LYS A 359 17.17 -18.56 20.37
N ASP A 360 18.39 -18.97 20.03
CA ASP A 360 19.60 -18.29 20.49
C ASP A 360 19.72 -16.90 19.89
N PHE A 361 19.35 -16.74 18.62
CA PHE A 361 19.27 -15.43 17.97
C PHE A 361 18.28 -14.50 18.70
N LEU A 362 17.07 -14.97 19.03
CA LEU A 362 16.09 -14.15 19.73
C LEU A 362 16.55 -13.77 21.14
N ASN A 363 17.09 -14.72 21.89
CA ASN A 363 17.59 -14.51 23.25
C ASN A 363 18.75 -13.51 23.27
N LYS A 364 19.75 -13.72 22.41
CA LYS A 364 20.94 -12.85 22.30
C LYS A 364 20.58 -11.40 22.01
N ASN A 365 19.48 -11.17 21.32
CA ASN A 365 19.04 -9.84 20.91
C ASN A 365 17.84 -9.30 21.69
N GLY A 366 17.43 -9.95 22.79
CA GLY A 366 16.32 -9.48 23.61
C GLY A 366 14.95 -9.45 22.92
N LEU A 367 14.77 -10.21 21.84
CA LEU A 367 13.55 -10.24 21.05
C LEU A 367 12.51 -11.17 21.68
N LYS A 368 11.83 -10.68 22.74
CA LYS A 368 10.96 -11.50 23.59
C LYS A 368 9.47 -11.50 23.19
N ASN A 369 9.02 -10.55 22.39
CA ASN A 369 7.60 -10.37 22.08
C ASN A 369 7.37 -9.86 20.64
N ASN A 370 6.23 -10.21 20.07
CA ASN A 370 5.79 -9.84 18.72
C ASN A 370 6.78 -10.24 17.62
N VAL A 371 7.37 -11.42 17.77
CA VAL A 371 8.34 -12.00 16.83
C VAL A 371 7.70 -13.16 16.08
N LEU A 372 8.02 -13.24 14.80
CA LEU A 372 7.73 -14.38 13.94
C LEU A 372 9.01 -14.83 13.27
N ALA A 373 9.30 -16.12 13.29
CA ALA A 373 10.38 -16.68 12.49
C ALA A 373 9.88 -17.84 11.63
N TYR A 374 10.41 -17.97 10.43
CA TYR A 374 10.13 -19.13 9.58
C TYR A 374 11.39 -19.65 8.90
N LYS A 375 11.47 -20.97 8.77
CA LYS A 375 12.59 -21.62 8.07
C LYS A 375 12.41 -21.52 6.56
N TYR A 376 13.50 -21.57 5.81
CA TYR A 376 13.51 -21.70 4.35
C TYR A 376 14.86 -22.24 3.86
N GLY A 377 14.98 -22.47 2.55
CA GLY A 377 16.13 -23.17 1.96
C GLY A 377 15.79 -24.62 1.64
N ASN A 378 16.65 -25.28 0.87
CA ASN A 378 16.38 -26.60 0.29
C ASN A 378 16.22 -27.71 1.35
N LYS A 379 16.72 -27.47 2.56
CA LYS A 379 16.71 -28.35 3.73
C LYS A 379 16.36 -27.57 5.00
N ASN A 380 15.65 -26.44 4.87
CA ASN A 380 15.34 -25.56 6.00
C ASN A 380 16.60 -25.10 6.76
N GLU A 381 17.69 -24.87 6.04
CA GLU A 381 19.00 -24.45 6.55
C GLU A 381 19.08 -22.95 6.89
N TYR A 382 18.09 -22.16 6.45
CA TYR A 382 17.99 -20.74 6.77
C TYR A 382 16.71 -20.43 7.55
N ALA A 383 16.69 -19.29 8.25
CA ALA A 383 15.46 -18.71 8.78
C ALA A 383 15.35 -17.21 8.49
N ARG A 384 14.13 -16.71 8.39
CA ARG A 384 13.81 -15.28 8.46
C ARG A 384 13.24 -14.96 9.82
N VAL A 385 13.68 -13.87 10.42
CA VAL A 385 13.14 -13.37 11.69
C VAL A 385 12.48 -12.01 11.43
N LEU A 386 11.21 -11.90 11.76
CA LEU A 386 10.35 -10.73 11.61
C LEU A 386 9.95 -10.22 12.98
N TYR A 387 9.94 -8.90 13.14
CA TYR A 387 9.53 -8.25 14.38
C TYR A 387 8.46 -7.20 14.11
N GLY A 388 7.38 -7.29 14.86
CA GLY A 388 6.31 -6.31 14.85
C GLY A 388 5.44 -6.34 13.60
N ALA A 389 4.22 -5.81 13.74
CA ALA A 389 3.33 -5.51 12.63
C ALA A 389 2.89 -4.04 12.75
N TYR A 390 3.23 -3.25 11.75
CA TYR A 390 3.01 -1.80 11.75
C TYR A 390 2.14 -1.38 10.56
N GLU A 391 1.23 -0.44 10.76
CA GLU A 391 0.29 -0.02 9.71
C GLU A 391 1.01 0.69 8.55
N THR A 392 2.12 1.37 8.84
CA THR A 392 2.90 2.14 7.87
C THR A 392 4.38 1.76 7.89
N ARG A 393 5.08 2.12 6.81
CA ARG A 393 6.52 1.90 6.69
C ARG A 393 7.29 2.77 7.68
N GLU A 394 6.82 4.00 7.87
CA GLU A 394 7.37 4.99 8.80
C GLU A 394 7.29 4.49 10.23
N ALA A 395 6.13 3.98 10.66
CA ALA A 395 5.98 3.41 12.00
C ALA A 395 6.92 2.19 12.25
N SER A 396 7.25 1.44 11.20
CA SER A 396 8.25 0.37 11.29
C SER A 396 9.66 0.93 11.43
N ASN A 397 9.99 2.00 10.70
CA ASN A 397 11.29 2.67 10.81
C ASN A 397 11.48 3.26 12.21
N ASP A 398 10.46 3.95 12.75
CA ASP A 398 10.49 4.49 14.11
C ASP A 398 10.69 3.38 15.16
N ALA A 399 10.18 2.18 14.89
CA ALA A 399 10.39 1.03 15.76
C ALA A 399 11.79 0.43 15.62
N ILE A 400 12.44 0.53 14.46
CA ILE A 400 13.87 0.17 14.29
C ILE A 400 14.74 1.04 15.20
N GLU A 401 14.50 2.34 15.24
CA GLU A 401 15.28 3.28 16.07
C GLU A 401 15.19 2.93 17.57
N LYS A 402 14.04 2.40 18.01
CA LYS A 402 13.80 1.99 19.39
C LYS A 402 14.38 0.63 19.76
N LEU A 403 14.68 -0.23 18.77
CA LEU A 403 15.12 -1.61 19.03
C LEU A 403 16.55 -1.71 19.61
N ASN A 404 17.29 -0.59 19.68
CA ASN A 404 18.69 -0.52 20.13
C ASN A 404 19.55 -1.70 19.63
N PHE A 405 19.28 -2.12 18.40
CA PHE A 405 19.90 -3.29 17.81
C PHE A 405 21.17 -2.83 17.07
N PRO A 406 22.34 -3.44 17.34
CA PRO A 406 23.59 -3.04 16.69
C PRO A 406 23.40 -3.17 15.18
N ASP A 407 23.70 -2.10 14.44
CA ASP A 407 23.29 -1.79 13.05
C ASP A 407 23.62 -2.89 12.02
N ARG A 408 22.94 -4.03 12.12
CA ARG A 408 22.99 -5.15 11.20
C ARG A 408 21.74 -5.11 10.38
N GLY A 409 21.76 -4.40 9.27
CA GLY A 409 20.98 -4.83 8.11
C GLY A 409 19.45 -4.91 8.24
N LEU A 410 18.81 -4.49 9.35
CA LEU A 410 17.37 -4.45 9.54
C LEU A 410 16.68 -3.74 8.38
N ARG A 411 15.62 -4.32 7.84
CA ARG A 411 14.86 -3.76 6.71
C ARG A 411 13.39 -3.69 7.06
N VAL A 412 12.73 -2.64 6.61
CA VAL A 412 11.27 -2.59 6.64
C VAL A 412 10.72 -3.19 5.37
N ILE A 413 9.91 -4.23 5.51
CA ILE A 413 9.31 -4.97 4.41
C ILE A 413 7.81 -5.20 4.71
N SER A 414 6.98 -5.22 3.67
CA SER A 414 5.57 -5.61 3.84
C SER A 414 5.46 -7.06 4.32
N ILE A 415 4.61 -7.33 5.30
CA ILE A 415 4.28 -8.69 5.75
C ILE A 415 3.79 -9.54 4.58
N LYS A 416 3.08 -8.94 3.62
CA LYS A 416 2.60 -9.60 2.42
C LYS A 416 3.73 -10.24 1.62
N ASN A 417 4.89 -9.60 1.54
CA ASN A 417 6.05 -10.14 0.83
C ASN A 417 6.59 -11.39 1.54
N HIS A 418 6.66 -11.39 2.87
CA HIS A 418 7.07 -12.56 3.63
C HIS A 418 6.05 -13.71 3.56
N GLN A 419 4.75 -13.41 3.53
CA GLN A 419 3.72 -14.43 3.27
C GLN A 419 3.92 -15.10 1.91
N ILE A 420 4.22 -14.31 0.87
CA ILE A 420 4.50 -14.83 -0.47
C ILE A 420 5.74 -15.74 -0.39
N LEU A 421 6.86 -15.24 0.15
CA LEU A 421 8.09 -16.02 0.32
C LEU A 421 7.86 -17.33 1.09
N TYR A 422 7.07 -17.29 2.16
CA TYR A 422 6.74 -18.47 2.94
C TYR A 422 5.94 -19.51 2.14
N LYS A 423 4.88 -19.07 1.44
CA LYS A 423 4.04 -19.95 0.60
C LYS A 423 4.85 -20.63 -0.48
N ILE A 424 5.76 -19.87 -1.10
CA ILE A 424 6.68 -20.35 -2.14
C ILE A 424 7.50 -21.51 -1.61
N GLN A 425 8.12 -21.32 -0.44
CA GLN A 425 9.07 -22.30 0.08
C GLN A 425 8.41 -23.58 0.56
N HIS A 426 7.24 -23.49 1.20
CA HIS A 426 6.66 -24.63 1.90
C HIS A 426 5.60 -25.36 1.08
N ASN A 427 5.30 -24.90 -0.15
CA ASN A 427 4.18 -25.39 -0.96
C ASN A 427 2.85 -25.47 -0.18
N GLN A 428 2.71 -24.68 0.89
CA GLN A 428 1.55 -24.71 1.77
C GLN A 428 0.61 -23.54 1.46
N PRO A 429 -0.69 -23.81 1.27
CA PRO A 429 -1.67 -22.75 1.16
C PRO A 429 -1.88 -22.07 2.52
N ILE A 430 -1.35 -20.86 2.71
CA ILE A 430 -1.88 -19.95 3.74
C ILE A 430 -3.14 -19.29 3.16
N GLY A 431 -4.32 -19.85 3.44
CA GLY A 431 -5.60 -19.45 2.85
C GLY A 431 -5.88 -20.07 1.46
N ASP A 432 -7.05 -19.79 0.88
CA ASP A 432 -7.60 -20.46 -0.31
C ASP A 432 -6.58 -20.59 -1.47
N LYS A 433 -6.47 -21.82 -2.01
CA LYS A 433 -5.54 -22.19 -3.10
C LYS A 433 -5.77 -21.36 -4.37
N VAL A 434 -4.71 -20.77 -4.90
CA VAL A 434 -4.66 -20.27 -6.28
C VAL A 434 -3.54 -21.01 -6.99
N GLU A 435 -3.88 -21.90 -7.92
CA GLU A 435 -2.91 -22.46 -8.87
C GLU A 435 -2.62 -21.41 -9.94
N MET A 436 -1.35 -21.00 -10.05
CA MET A 436 -0.88 -20.16 -11.15
C MET A 436 -0.15 -21.04 -12.17
N LYS A 437 -0.79 -21.31 -13.31
CA LYS A 437 -0.10 -21.82 -14.49
C LYS A 437 0.75 -20.68 -15.07
N LYS A 438 2.07 -20.83 -15.08
CA LYS A 438 2.99 -19.90 -15.76
C LYS A 438 2.74 -19.98 -17.27
N SER A 439 2.61 -18.84 -17.94
CA SER A 439 2.49 -18.82 -19.40
C SER A 439 3.88 -18.94 -20.04
N ALA A 440 3.96 -19.47 -21.26
CA ALA A 440 5.24 -19.58 -21.98
C ALA A 440 5.92 -18.21 -22.19
N LYS A 441 5.14 -17.12 -22.26
CA LYS A 441 5.62 -15.75 -22.41
C LYS A 441 6.30 -15.20 -21.15
N ASP A 442 5.94 -15.70 -19.97
CA ASP A 442 6.58 -15.31 -18.70
C ASP A 442 8.00 -15.89 -18.54
N LEU A 443 8.42 -16.77 -19.46
CA LEU A 443 9.74 -17.40 -19.47
C LEU A 443 10.81 -16.60 -20.21
N GLU A 444 10.43 -15.73 -21.15
CA GLU A 444 11.37 -15.00 -22.01
C GLU A 444 12.03 -13.80 -21.29
N GLU A 445 11.47 -13.35 -20.16
CA GLU A 445 11.90 -12.13 -19.43
C GLU A 445 12.40 -12.43 -18.00
N GLN A 446 13.39 -13.32 -17.90
CA GLN A 446 13.92 -13.75 -16.60
C GLN A 446 15.27 -13.15 -16.23
N ILE A 447 16.11 -12.80 -17.19
CA ILE A 447 17.43 -12.21 -16.93
C ILE A 447 17.61 -10.99 -17.83
N PHE A 448 18.00 -9.90 -17.21
CA PHE A 448 18.34 -8.64 -17.86
C PHE A 448 19.75 -8.21 -17.47
N TYR A 449 20.41 -7.45 -18.33
CA TYR A 449 21.74 -6.91 -18.05
C TYR A 449 21.96 -5.57 -18.76
N THR A 450 22.90 -4.79 -18.27
CA THR A 450 23.27 -3.48 -18.84
C THR A 450 24.66 -3.51 -19.44
N GLN A 451 24.86 -2.94 -20.63
CA GLN A 451 26.18 -2.77 -21.23
C GLN A 451 26.30 -1.42 -21.95
N ASN A 452 26.93 -0.45 -21.31
CA ASN A 452 27.19 0.84 -21.93
C ASN A 452 28.48 0.79 -22.79
N GLY A 453 28.42 0.11 -23.95
CA GLY A 453 29.53 -0.03 -24.90
C GLY A 453 30.70 -0.92 -24.45
N LYS A 454 30.67 -1.41 -23.20
CA LYS A 454 31.64 -2.37 -22.64
C LYS A 454 30.94 -3.68 -22.35
N LYS A 455 31.59 -4.81 -22.63
CA LYS A 455 31.09 -6.15 -22.33
C LYS A 455 30.77 -6.26 -20.83
N ASN A 456 29.54 -6.66 -20.50
CA ASN A 456 29.12 -6.88 -19.12
C ASN A 456 29.83 -8.12 -18.54
N ILE A 457 30.83 -7.90 -17.69
CA ILE A 457 31.61 -8.99 -17.08
C ILE A 457 30.79 -9.79 -16.08
N LEU A 458 29.82 -9.14 -15.40
CA LEU A 458 28.94 -9.83 -14.45
C LEU A 458 28.03 -10.82 -15.15
N LYS A 459 27.50 -10.51 -16.34
CA LYS A 459 26.76 -11.48 -17.16
C LYS A 459 27.63 -12.70 -17.43
N LYS A 460 28.85 -12.50 -17.93
CA LYS A 460 29.77 -13.60 -18.26
C LYS A 460 30.02 -14.49 -17.04
N GLU A 461 30.38 -13.89 -15.90
CA GLU A 461 30.68 -14.62 -14.66
C GLU A 461 29.44 -15.27 -14.05
N PHE A 462 28.27 -14.63 -14.15
CA PHE A 462 27.02 -15.19 -13.66
C PHE A 462 26.63 -16.48 -14.38
N PHE A 463 27.02 -16.66 -15.63
CA PHE A 463 26.81 -17.91 -16.37
C PHE A 463 27.98 -18.91 -16.29
N ASP A 464 29.08 -18.57 -15.62
CA ASP A 464 30.19 -19.48 -15.38
C ASP A 464 29.98 -20.27 -14.08
N LYS A 465 29.66 -21.57 -14.17
CA LYS A 465 29.45 -22.43 -12.99
C LYS A 465 30.70 -22.66 -12.15
N LYS A 466 31.88 -22.38 -12.71
CA LYS A 466 33.16 -22.53 -12.00
C LYS A 466 33.58 -21.25 -11.29
N THR A 467 32.81 -20.17 -11.42
CA THR A 467 33.14 -18.90 -10.79
C THR A 467 33.19 -19.02 -9.26
N ASP A 468 34.27 -18.51 -8.68
CA ASP A 468 34.47 -18.32 -7.24
C ASP A 468 34.31 -16.85 -6.83
N LYS A 469 33.96 -15.99 -7.80
CA LYS A 469 33.89 -14.54 -7.66
C LYS A 469 32.72 -14.09 -6.79
N TYR A 470 32.84 -12.87 -6.33
CA TYR A 470 31.85 -12.18 -5.52
C TYR A 470 31.15 -11.08 -6.32
N THR A 471 29.93 -10.75 -5.92
CA THR A 471 29.14 -9.63 -6.44
C THR A 471 28.45 -8.91 -5.27
N ILE A 472 27.90 -7.74 -5.54
CA ILE A 472 27.08 -7.00 -4.58
C ILE A 472 25.61 -7.18 -4.97
N THR A 473 24.82 -7.76 -4.07
CA THR A 473 23.35 -7.77 -4.19
C THR A 473 22.84 -6.42 -3.72
N LEU A 474 22.32 -5.63 -4.65
CA LEU A 474 21.88 -4.26 -4.39
C LEU A 474 20.53 -4.21 -3.69
N VAL A 475 19.53 -4.87 -4.27
CA VAL A 475 18.15 -4.84 -3.78
C VAL A 475 17.34 -5.99 -4.40
N THR A 476 16.21 -6.31 -3.78
CA THR A 476 15.16 -7.17 -4.37
C THR A 476 13.85 -6.41 -4.33
N LEU A 477 13.25 -6.15 -5.50
CA LEU A 477 12.05 -5.31 -5.65
C LEU A 477 10.94 -6.06 -6.39
N PRO A 478 9.66 -5.87 -6.03
CA PRO A 478 8.54 -6.45 -6.79
C PRO A 478 8.52 -5.91 -8.22
N LYS A 479 8.33 -6.77 -9.23
CA LYS A 479 8.29 -6.38 -10.65
C LYS A 479 7.27 -5.28 -10.93
N LYS A 480 6.09 -5.38 -10.32
CA LYS A 480 4.98 -4.42 -10.46
C LYS A 480 5.26 -3.02 -9.92
N ASP A 481 6.29 -2.87 -9.08
CA ASP A 481 6.60 -1.63 -8.37
C ASP A 481 7.84 -0.94 -8.96
N ILE A 482 8.39 -1.45 -10.08
CA ILE A 482 9.62 -0.95 -10.68
C ILE A 482 9.57 -0.95 -12.21
N GLU A 483 9.87 0.20 -12.79
CA GLU A 483 10.29 0.31 -14.19
C GLU A 483 11.80 0.10 -14.24
N LEU A 484 12.22 -0.99 -14.91
CA LEU A 484 13.56 -1.54 -14.76
C LEU A 484 14.64 -0.61 -15.32
N ASP A 485 14.41 -0.05 -16.50
CA ASP A 485 15.26 0.93 -17.17
C ASP A 485 15.41 2.21 -16.34
N GLN A 486 14.30 2.75 -15.81
CA GLN A 486 14.30 3.95 -14.99
C GLN A 486 15.11 3.75 -13.70
N PHE A 487 14.94 2.61 -13.02
CA PHE A 487 15.68 2.32 -11.80
C PHE A 487 17.18 2.23 -12.06
N LEU A 488 17.57 1.53 -13.13
CA LEU A 488 18.97 1.36 -13.49
C LEU A 488 19.61 2.71 -13.88
N ALA A 489 18.93 3.51 -14.70
CA ALA A 489 19.40 4.83 -15.12
C ALA A 489 19.57 5.79 -13.94
N THR A 490 18.55 5.88 -13.08
CA THR A 490 18.53 6.79 -11.91
C THR A 490 19.65 6.47 -10.91
N ASN A 491 20.09 5.22 -10.85
CA ASN A 491 21.13 4.79 -9.93
C ASN A 491 22.52 4.66 -10.57
N GLY A 492 22.68 5.02 -11.85
CA GLY A 492 23.96 4.89 -12.56
C GLY A 492 24.42 3.44 -12.69
N LEU A 493 23.48 2.52 -12.95
CA LEU A 493 23.71 1.08 -13.10
C LEU A 493 23.75 0.66 -14.57
N ASP A 494 24.36 1.50 -15.41
CA ASP A 494 24.41 1.35 -16.86
C ASP A 494 25.47 0.35 -17.35
N ASN A 495 26.29 -0.16 -16.45
CA ASN A 495 27.30 -1.17 -16.74
C ASN A 495 27.42 -2.20 -15.60
N ASN A 496 27.86 -3.40 -15.93
CA ASN A 496 28.14 -4.51 -15.00
C ASN A 496 27.03 -4.79 -13.98
N THR A 497 25.79 -4.57 -14.39
CA THR A 497 24.60 -4.87 -13.61
C THR A 497 23.87 -6.02 -14.27
N LEU A 498 23.41 -6.96 -13.44
CA LEU A 498 22.58 -8.08 -13.87
C LEU A 498 21.35 -8.12 -12.98
N VAL A 499 20.19 -8.29 -13.59
CA VAL A 499 18.91 -8.36 -12.90
C VAL A 499 18.24 -9.65 -13.28
N TYR A 500 17.76 -10.40 -12.31
CA TYR A 500 17.03 -11.63 -12.61
C TYR A 500 15.76 -11.77 -11.79
N ALA A 501 14.79 -12.46 -12.38
CA ALA A 501 13.52 -12.72 -11.75
C ALA A 501 13.65 -13.82 -10.70
N ILE A 502 13.04 -13.59 -9.53
CA ILE A 502 12.99 -14.55 -8.42
C ILE A 502 11.58 -14.64 -7.84
N GLY A 503 11.36 -15.69 -7.04
CA GLY A 503 10.06 -16.05 -6.45
C GLY A 503 9.33 -17.09 -7.29
N SER A 504 8.36 -17.82 -6.73
CA SER A 504 7.68 -18.91 -7.46
C SER A 504 6.97 -18.43 -8.71
N ASP A 505 6.49 -17.20 -8.73
CA ASP A 505 5.79 -16.56 -9.83
C ASP A 505 6.70 -15.61 -10.63
N ASN A 506 8.00 -15.59 -10.32
CA ASN A 506 8.94 -14.61 -10.85
C ASN A 506 8.47 -13.16 -10.59
N GLY A 507 7.75 -12.91 -9.48
CA GLY A 507 7.16 -11.62 -9.16
C GLY A 507 8.14 -10.56 -8.64
N PHE A 508 9.42 -10.88 -8.48
CA PHE A 508 10.45 -9.96 -7.99
C PHE A 508 11.66 -9.91 -8.92
N TYR A 509 12.31 -8.76 -8.97
CA TYR A 509 13.64 -8.57 -9.54
C TYR A 509 14.69 -8.50 -8.44
N ARG A 510 15.76 -9.28 -8.59
CA ARG A 510 16.99 -9.13 -7.80
C ARG A 510 18.07 -8.48 -8.65
N PHE A 511 18.68 -7.43 -8.10
CA PHE A 511 19.71 -6.62 -8.76
C PHE A 511 21.09 -6.98 -8.20
N LEU A 512 22.00 -7.36 -9.09
CA LEU A 512 23.41 -7.66 -8.80
C LEU A 512 24.32 -6.64 -9.49
N TYR A 513 25.43 -6.29 -8.84
CA TYR A 513 26.37 -5.30 -9.33
C TYR A 513 27.83 -5.67 -9.11
N GLY A 514 28.60 -5.60 -10.20
CA GLY A 514 30.05 -5.81 -10.22
C GLY A 514 30.46 -7.28 -10.04
N VAL A 515 31.72 -7.54 -10.36
CA VAL A 515 32.42 -8.81 -10.15
C VAL A 515 33.71 -8.50 -9.39
N TYR A 516 33.98 -9.25 -8.34
CA TYR A 516 35.12 -9.04 -7.46
C TYR A 516 35.82 -10.36 -7.18
N ASP A 517 37.15 -10.35 -7.17
CA ASP A 517 37.94 -11.57 -6.92
C ASP A 517 37.71 -12.15 -5.53
N ASN A 518 37.40 -11.31 -4.55
CA ASN A 518 37.23 -11.71 -3.17
C ASN A 518 36.23 -10.81 -2.44
N PHE A 519 35.79 -11.29 -1.28
CA PHE A 519 34.83 -10.61 -0.41
C PHE A 519 35.28 -9.20 0.00
N THR A 520 36.57 -9.01 0.32
CA THR A 520 37.13 -7.73 0.77
C THR A 520 36.99 -6.67 -0.32
N LYS A 521 37.42 -6.96 -1.56
CA LYS A 521 37.26 -6.05 -2.70
C LYS A 521 35.81 -5.67 -2.96
N ALA A 522 34.88 -6.64 -2.84
CA ALA A 522 33.45 -6.38 -2.98
C ALA A 522 32.92 -5.47 -1.86
N LYS A 523 33.36 -5.71 -0.63
CA LYS A 523 32.97 -4.93 0.55
C LYS A 523 33.48 -3.50 0.50
N ASP A 524 34.68 -3.28 -0.02
CA ASP A 524 35.20 -1.92 -0.24
C ASP A 524 34.43 -1.19 -1.34
N ASN A 525 34.06 -1.87 -2.42
CA ASN A 525 33.21 -1.28 -3.46
C ASN A 525 31.78 -0.99 -3.00
N LEU A 526 31.27 -1.68 -1.98
CA LEU A 526 29.99 -1.33 -1.36
C LEU A 526 29.99 0.11 -0.82
N LYS A 527 31.15 0.61 -0.35
CA LYS A 527 31.33 1.98 0.13
C LYS A 527 31.26 3.02 -1.00
N THR A 528 31.49 2.65 -2.25
CA THR A 528 31.46 3.57 -3.40
C THR A 528 30.06 3.72 -3.99
N LEU A 529 29.10 2.88 -3.59
CA LEU A 529 27.72 2.99 -4.04
C LEU A 529 27.09 4.35 -3.70
N ASN A 530 26.20 4.83 -4.57
CA ASN A 530 25.46 6.06 -4.34
C ASN A 530 24.57 5.95 -3.08
N THR A 531 24.20 7.09 -2.49
CA THR A 531 23.43 7.14 -1.24
C THR A 531 22.07 6.45 -1.35
N ASN A 532 21.41 6.48 -2.52
CA ASN A 532 20.12 5.84 -2.72
C ASN A 532 20.22 4.32 -2.69
N LEU A 533 21.25 3.75 -3.31
CA LEU A 533 21.53 2.31 -3.25
C LEU A 533 21.95 1.87 -1.85
N LYS A 534 22.77 2.67 -1.14
CA LYS A 534 23.17 2.39 0.24
C LYS A 534 21.99 2.27 1.20
N LYS A 535 20.91 3.05 0.99
CA LYS A 535 19.67 2.94 1.77
C LYS A 535 19.00 1.56 1.67
N ASN A 536 19.22 0.83 0.58
CA ASN A 536 18.72 -0.54 0.41
C ASN A 536 19.53 -1.59 1.15
N ARG A 537 20.57 -1.18 1.89
CA ARG A 537 21.48 -2.04 2.66
C ARG A 537 22.04 -3.17 1.79
N PRO A 538 22.76 -2.80 0.71
CA PRO A 538 23.35 -3.78 -0.21
C PRO A 538 24.31 -4.69 0.56
N TYR A 539 24.53 -5.90 0.06
CA TYR A 539 25.43 -6.86 0.72
C TYR A 539 26.25 -7.65 -0.30
N VAL A 540 27.42 -8.09 0.13
CA VAL A 540 28.32 -8.92 -0.68
C VAL A 540 27.84 -10.37 -0.65
N SER A 541 27.82 -11.03 -1.80
CA SER A 541 27.52 -12.46 -1.91
C SER A 541 28.37 -13.11 -2.99
N LYS A 542 28.56 -14.43 -2.90
CA LYS A 542 29.18 -15.18 -4.01
C LYS A 542 28.25 -15.17 -5.22
N ILE A 543 28.81 -15.12 -6.42
CA ILE A 543 28.03 -15.23 -7.65
C ILE A 543 27.30 -16.59 -7.67
N LYS A 544 28.00 -17.66 -7.27
CA LYS A 544 27.44 -19.01 -7.15
C LYS A 544 26.16 -19.10 -6.32
N THR A 545 26.10 -18.41 -5.18
CA THR A 545 24.89 -18.35 -4.35
C THR A 545 23.70 -17.73 -5.09
N ASN A 546 23.95 -16.77 -5.98
CA ASN A 546 22.88 -16.15 -6.78
C ASN A 546 22.48 -17.03 -7.96
N GLN A 547 23.41 -17.80 -8.54
CA GLN A 547 23.12 -18.83 -9.54
C GLN A 547 22.18 -19.90 -8.96
N GLU A 548 22.52 -20.45 -7.79
CA GLU A 548 21.70 -21.46 -7.09
C GLU A 548 20.30 -20.92 -6.78
N LYS A 549 20.19 -19.65 -6.36
CA LYS A 549 18.90 -18.99 -6.15
C LYS A 549 18.13 -18.80 -7.47
N PHE A 550 18.80 -18.48 -8.57
CA PHE A 550 18.14 -18.38 -9.87
C PHE A 550 17.58 -19.73 -10.32
N GLU A 551 18.39 -20.79 -10.27
CA GLU A 551 18.01 -22.13 -10.68
C GLU A 551 16.85 -22.67 -9.82
N SER A 552 16.87 -22.42 -8.49
CA SER A 552 15.81 -22.90 -7.59
C SER A 552 14.45 -22.24 -7.82
N TYR A 553 14.41 -20.95 -8.22
CA TYR A 553 13.13 -20.27 -8.50
C TYR A 553 12.59 -20.54 -9.91
N ASN A 554 13.46 -20.85 -10.85
CA ASN A 554 13.10 -21.00 -12.26
C ASN A 554 13.00 -22.46 -12.71
N ASP A 555 13.28 -23.42 -11.82
CA ASP A 555 13.19 -24.87 -12.04
C ASP A 555 13.95 -25.32 -13.30
N ARG A 556 15.10 -24.69 -13.55
CA ARG A 556 15.91 -24.86 -14.76
C ARG A 556 17.37 -24.55 -14.49
N LYS A 557 18.23 -25.10 -15.35
CA LYS A 557 19.67 -24.88 -15.29
C LYS A 557 20.01 -23.51 -15.87
N ILE A 558 20.98 -22.82 -15.28
CA ILE A 558 21.36 -21.47 -15.68
C ILE A 558 21.89 -21.40 -17.11
N GLU A 559 22.50 -22.48 -17.62
CA GLU A 559 23.03 -22.58 -18.99
C GLU A 559 21.94 -22.40 -20.05
N ASP A 560 20.72 -22.83 -19.74
CA ASP A 560 19.57 -22.73 -20.65
C ASP A 560 19.16 -21.27 -20.93
N TYR A 561 19.69 -20.32 -20.15
CA TYR A 561 19.33 -18.89 -20.22
C TYR A 561 20.43 -17.98 -20.75
N ILE A 562 21.62 -18.50 -21.09
CA ILE A 562 22.73 -17.67 -21.60
C ILE A 562 22.29 -16.82 -22.80
N ASN A 563 21.52 -17.43 -23.69
CA ASN A 563 21.01 -16.81 -24.91
C ASN A 563 19.70 -16.03 -24.70
N ASN A 564 19.01 -16.22 -23.57
CA ASN A 564 17.73 -15.57 -23.26
C ASN A 564 17.91 -14.32 -22.39
N ALA A 565 19.14 -14.01 -21.96
CA ALA A 565 19.42 -12.79 -21.23
C ALA A 565 19.25 -11.56 -22.15
N SER A 566 18.36 -10.66 -21.77
CA SER A 566 18.02 -9.45 -22.54
C SER A 566 18.85 -8.24 -22.12
N GLU A 567 19.40 -7.53 -23.10
CA GLU A 567 20.11 -6.28 -22.85
C GLU A 567 19.13 -5.13 -22.64
N ILE A 568 19.34 -4.33 -21.60
CA ILE A 568 18.66 -3.05 -21.41
C ILE A 568 19.51 -1.95 -22.00
N LYS A 569 18.97 -1.31 -23.04
CA LYS A 569 19.58 -0.14 -23.69
C LYS A 569 18.97 1.13 -23.11
N PHE A 570 19.81 2.01 -22.58
CA PHE A 570 19.39 3.34 -22.15
C PHE A 570 19.23 4.22 -23.39
N LYS A 571 18.11 4.94 -23.46
CA LYS A 571 17.83 5.90 -24.52
C LYS A 571 18.50 7.25 -24.25
#